data_AF-A0A964A9U2-F1
#
_entry.id   AF-A0A964A9U2-F1
#
_cell.length_a   1.000
_cell.length_b   1.000
_cell.length_c   1.000
_cell.angle_alpha   90.00
_cell.angle_beta   90.00
_cell.angle_gamma   90.00
#
_symmetry.space_group_name_H-M   'P 1'
#
loop_
_entity.id
_entity.type
_entity.pdbx_description
1 polymer ?
#
loop_
_entity_poly.entity_id
_entity_poly.type
_entity_poly.pdbx_seq_one_letter_code
_entity_poly.pdbx_strand_id
1 'polypeptide(L)'
;MHPAHQDAAYRTENLVRGELRHLYGDRVHLLSDPYHLALLARLGAERTFQPTVNHLVTTLYRDLIAAVVAREFPTAAIETPTRMIAHSPAGVFRGEVVDPLTRAVCVDIARAGMLPAQVCFDALNHVLDPSGVRQDHLVMNRVTDADGHVVDARIFGEKTGGDIGGRFLLFPDPMGATGTSVVKAIRYYREVAGGVPRRIITMNLIVTPEFVRNLRATCPEVVIYAFRLDRGLSDPEVLASLPGTHAERERGLDDTQYIIPGAGGLGEVINNVFV
;
A
#
# COMPACT_ATOMS: atom_id res chain seq x y z
N MET A 1 -33.68 3.57 -6.42
CA MET A 1 -32.47 3.95 -5.67
C MET A 1 -32.52 3.21 -4.33
N HIS A 2 -31.71 2.16 -4.15
CA HIS A 2 -31.47 1.64 -2.81
C HIS A 2 -30.77 2.74 -2.00
N PRO A 3 -31.13 2.97 -0.73
CA PRO A 3 -30.36 3.88 0.10
C PRO A 3 -28.92 3.37 0.13
N ALA A 4 -27.96 4.21 -0.27
CA ALA A 4 -26.55 3.87 -0.17
C ALA A 4 -26.25 3.62 1.32
N HIS A 5 -26.09 2.35 1.68
CA HIS A 5 -25.82 1.98 3.05
C HIS A 5 -24.39 2.44 3.38
N GLN A 6 -24.28 3.41 4.27
CA GLN A 6 -22.99 3.91 4.73
C GLN A 6 -22.30 2.81 5.54
N ASP A 7 -21.08 2.46 5.16
CA ASP A 7 -20.24 1.57 5.96
C ASP A 7 -20.01 2.21 7.34
N ALA A 8 -20.45 1.52 8.40
CA ALA A 8 -20.35 2.01 9.77
C ALA A 8 -18.89 2.13 10.25
N ALA A 9 -17.96 1.47 9.57
CA ALA A 9 -16.55 1.43 9.93
C ALA A 9 -15.90 2.82 9.94
N TYR A 10 -16.27 3.71 9.01
CA TYR A 10 -15.65 5.04 8.85
C TYR A 10 -16.22 6.10 9.79
N ARG A 11 -16.25 5.78 11.08
CA ARG A 11 -16.59 6.70 12.17
C ARG A 11 -15.40 6.81 13.11
N THR A 12 -15.14 8.01 13.63
CA THR A 12 -13.97 8.28 14.49
C THR A 12 -13.91 7.37 15.73
N GLU A 13 -15.07 6.98 16.26
CA GLU A 13 -15.21 6.03 17.38
C GLU A 13 -14.66 4.62 17.10
N ASN A 14 -14.53 4.25 15.82
CA ASN A 14 -13.99 2.96 15.38
C ASN A 14 -12.48 3.00 15.13
N LEU A 15 -11.82 4.14 15.36
CA LEU A 15 -10.37 4.27 15.25
C LEU A 15 -9.69 4.03 16.61
N VAL A 16 -8.63 3.23 16.62
CA VAL A 16 -7.74 3.04 17.76
C VAL A 16 -6.33 3.39 17.30
N ARG A 17 -5.75 4.45 17.88
CA ARG A 17 -4.41 4.96 17.53
C ARG A 17 -4.25 5.29 16.03
N GLY A 18 -5.31 5.79 15.41
CA GLY A 18 -5.32 6.15 13.98
C GLY A 18 -5.61 4.97 13.04
N GLU A 19 -5.79 3.76 13.56
CA GLU A 19 -6.16 2.58 12.78
C GLU A 19 -7.62 2.20 12.97
N LEU A 20 -8.27 1.80 11.88
CA LEU A 20 -9.61 1.22 11.91
C LEU A 20 -9.57 -0.12 12.65
N ARG A 21 -10.43 -0.28 13.65
CA ARG A 21 -10.63 -1.57 14.31
C ARG A 21 -11.19 -2.58 13.29
N HIS A 22 -10.60 -3.77 13.26
CA HIS A 22 -11.03 -4.85 12.38
C HIS A 22 -10.60 -6.23 12.93
N LEU A 23 -11.05 -7.30 12.28
CA LEU A 23 -10.75 -8.70 12.65
C LEU A 23 -9.90 -9.45 11.61
N TYR A 24 -9.27 -8.75 10.68
CA TYR A 24 -8.41 -9.34 9.63
C TYR A 24 -7.03 -9.85 10.10
N GLY A 25 -6.72 -9.72 11.39
CA GLY A 25 -5.43 -10.13 11.97
C GLY A 25 -4.46 -8.96 12.18
N ASP A 26 -3.32 -9.26 12.80
CA ASP A 26 -2.32 -8.31 13.27
C ASP A 26 -1.40 -7.74 12.17
N ARG A 27 -1.41 -8.35 10.98
CA ARG A 27 -0.62 -7.92 9.81
C ARG A 27 -1.40 -7.06 8.82
N VAL A 28 -2.60 -6.60 9.21
CA VAL A 28 -3.42 -5.69 8.41
C VAL A 28 -3.51 -4.39 9.18
N HIS A 29 -3.09 -3.31 8.55
CA HIS A 29 -3.07 -1.97 9.12
C HIS A 29 -3.91 -1.05 8.24
N LEU A 30 -5.06 -0.64 8.76
CA LEU A 30 -6.00 0.25 8.07
C LEU A 30 -5.90 1.66 8.68
N LEU A 31 -5.05 2.52 8.12
CA LEU A 31 -4.75 3.88 8.61
C LEU A 31 -5.87 4.89 8.28
N SER A 32 -7.11 4.61 8.69
CA SER A 32 -8.30 5.33 8.23
C SER A 32 -8.61 6.63 8.99
N ASP A 33 -7.60 7.44 9.32
CA ASP A 33 -7.86 8.72 9.97
C ASP A 33 -8.54 9.74 9.02
N PRO A 34 -9.29 10.72 9.56
CA PRO A 34 -10.09 11.64 8.74
C PRO A 34 -9.30 12.47 7.74
N TYR A 35 -8.01 12.76 7.99
CA TYR A 35 -7.20 13.55 7.07
C TYR A 35 -6.93 12.76 5.78
N HIS A 36 -6.45 11.53 5.89
CA HIS A 36 -6.21 10.68 4.71
C HIS A 36 -7.51 10.29 4.02
N LEU A 37 -8.59 10.05 4.76
CA LEU A 37 -9.90 9.78 4.16
C LEU A 37 -10.43 10.99 3.36
N ALA A 38 -10.19 12.23 3.80
CA ALA A 38 -10.57 13.42 3.03
C ALA A 38 -9.78 13.54 1.72
N LEU A 39 -8.47 13.22 1.75
CA LEU A 39 -7.64 13.18 0.55
C LEU A 39 -8.09 12.07 -0.41
N LEU A 40 -8.43 10.88 0.09
CA LEU A 40 -8.96 9.78 -0.72
C LEU A 40 -10.33 10.09 -1.31
N ALA A 41 -11.22 10.72 -0.55
CA ALA A 41 -12.53 11.14 -1.06
C ALA A 41 -12.37 12.14 -2.22
N ARG A 42 -11.39 13.04 -2.14
CA ARG A 42 -11.03 13.93 -3.26
C ARG A 42 -10.41 13.15 -4.41
N LEU A 43 -9.49 12.22 -4.14
CA LEU A 43 -8.82 11.42 -5.16
C LEU A 43 -9.82 10.61 -6.00
N GLY A 44 -10.78 9.94 -5.35
CA GLY A 44 -11.78 9.10 -6.00
C GLY A 44 -12.97 9.85 -6.59
N ALA A 45 -13.03 11.19 -6.48
CA ALA A 45 -14.12 11.96 -7.08
C ALA A 45 -13.94 12.05 -8.60
N GLU A 46 -15.03 11.87 -9.37
CA GLU A 46 -15.03 11.92 -10.85
C GLU A 46 -14.38 13.19 -11.43
N ARG A 47 -14.46 14.30 -10.70
CA ARG A 47 -13.88 15.60 -11.10
C ARG A 47 -12.37 15.70 -10.89
N THR A 48 -11.71 14.67 -10.38
CA THR A 48 -10.28 14.71 -10.05
C THR A 48 -9.46 14.07 -11.16
N PHE A 49 -8.73 14.91 -11.87
CA PHE A 49 -7.87 14.53 -12.98
C PHE A 49 -6.51 15.23 -12.82
N GLN A 50 -5.65 15.14 -13.84
CA GLN A 50 -4.35 15.81 -13.83
C GLN A 50 -4.46 17.34 -13.74
N PRO A 51 -3.54 18.02 -13.02
CA PRO A 51 -2.40 17.47 -12.27
C PRO A 51 -2.76 17.02 -10.84
N THR A 52 -4.00 17.27 -10.41
CA THR A 52 -4.45 17.09 -9.02
C THR A 52 -4.37 15.64 -8.55
N VAL A 53 -4.71 14.68 -9.42
CA VAL A 53 -4.61 13.24 -9.11
C VAL A 53 -3.19 12.85 -8.68
N ASN A 54 -2.16 13.29 -9.42
CA ASN A 54 -0.77 12.96 -9.09
C ASN A 54 -0.28 13.65 -7.82
N HIS A 55 -0.74 14.88 -7.54
CA HIS A 55 -0.42 15.56 -6.29
C HIS A 55 -1.02 14.84 -5.07
N LEU A 56 -2.27 14.38 -5.18
CA LEU A 56 -2.95 13.64 -4.12
C LEU A 56 -2.29 12.27 -3.88
N VAL A 57 -2.02 11.51 -4.97
CA VAL A 57 -1.29 10.23 -4.88
C VAL A 57 0.08 10.43 -4.22
N THR A 58 0.84 11.45 -4.66
CA THR A 58 2.14 11.77 -4.06
C THR A 58 2.02 12.08 -2.58
N THR A 59 1.05 12.91 -2.18
CA THR A 59 0.84 13.29 -0.77
C THR A 59 0.54 12.05 0.07
N LEU A 60 -0.45 11.25 -0.35
CA LEU A 60 -0.87 10.04 0.35
C LEU A 60 0.28 9.02 0.48
N TYR A 61 1.09 8.83 -0.56
CA TYR A 61 2.21 7.88 -0.49
C TYR A 61 3.39 8.38 0.33
N ARG A 62 3.62 9.70 0.44
CA ARG A 62 4.61 10.27 1.37
C ARG A 62 4.22 10.00 2.82
N ASP A 63 2.93 10.11 3.14
CA ASP A 63 2.44 9.82 4.49
C ASP A 63 2.46 8.31 4.78
N LEU A 64 2.04 7.48 3.81
CA LEU A 64 2.01 6.03 3.96
C LEU A 64 3.41 5.42 4.14
N ILE A 65 4.41 5.86 3.34
CA ILE A 65 5.79 5.35 3.49
C ILE A 65 6.41 5.79 4.81
N ALA A 66 6.12 7.01 5.28
CA ALA A 66 6.59 7.47 6.58
C ALA A 66 6.03 6.60 7.72
N ALA A 67 4.73 6.27 7.66
CA ALA A 67 4.09 5.39 8.65
C ALA A 67 4.69 3.97 8.63
N VAL A 68 4.92 3.40 7.45
CA VAL A 68 5.54 2.08 7.30
C VAL A 68 6.96 2.07 7.85
N VAL A 69 7.80 3.04 7.45
CA VAL A 69 9.20 3.13 7.92
C VAL A 69 9.25 3.28 9.44
N ALA A 70 8.42 4.17 10.02
CA ALA A 70 8.40 4.41 11.46
C ALA A 70 8.00 3.19 12.30
N ARG A 71 7.23 2.26 11.72
CA ARG A 71 6.69 1.08 12.44
C ARG A 71 7.50 -0.20 12.19
N GLU A 72 7.97 -0.39 10.97
CA GLU A 72 8.52 -1.67 10.51
C GLU A 72 10.05 -1.71 10.46
N PHE A 73 10.70 -0.55 10.27
CA PHE A 73 12.15 -0.52 10.04
C PHE A 73 12.88 -0.53 11.38
N PRO A 74 14.04 -1.22 11.47
CA PRO A 74 14.84 -1.21 12.68
C PRO A 74 15.36 0.20 12.97
N THR A 75 15.58 0.48 14.24
CA THR A 75 16.22 1.72 14.70
C THR A 75 17.68 1.48 15.08
N ALA A 76 18.47 2.55 15.03
CA ALA A 76 19.83 2.59 15.53
C ALA A 76 20.02 3.80 16.45
N ALA A 77 20.76 3.59 17.54
CA ALA A 77 21.19 4.68 18.40
C ALA A 77 22.21 5.56 17.68
N ILE A 78 22.05 6.87 17.77
CA ILE A 78 22.98 7.84 17.19
C ILE A 78 23.41 8.88 18.21
N GLU A 79 24.57 9.46 17.93
CA GLU A 79 25.06 10.67 18.56
C GLU A 79 25.42 11.66 17.45
N THR A 80 24.85 12.87 17.47
CA THR A 80 25.11 13.87 16.44
C THR A 80 25.31 15.25 17.08
N PRO A 81 26.49 15.87 16.91
CA PRO A 81 26.68 17.27 17.29
C PRO A 81 25.67 18.14 16.53
N THR A 82 24.87 18.89 17.28
CA THR A 82 23.98 19.90 16.70
C THR A 82 24.76 21.20 16.49
N ARG A 83 24.16 22.18 15.82
CA ARG A 83 24.73 23.53 15.72
C ARG A 83 25.00 24.19 17.09
N MET A 84 24.35 23.72 18.16
CA MET A 84 24.54 24.24 19.51
C MET A 84 25.86 23.81 20.17
N ILE A 85 26.60 22.87 19.59
CA ILE A 85 27.88 22.41 20.17
C ILE A 85 28.93 23.54 20.25
N ALA A 86 28.82 24.55 19.37
CA ALA A 86 29.65 25.75 19.39
C ALA A 86 29.39 26.64 20.63
N HIS A 87 28.22 26.49 21.27
CA HIS A 87 27.80 27.31 22.41
C HIS A 87 27.71 26.53 23.72
N SER A 88 27.64 25.20 23.67
CA SER A 88 27.54 24.36 24.86
C SER A 88 28.07 22.94 24.58
N PRO A 89 28.87 22.34 25.48
CA PRO A 89 29.26 20.93 25.36
C PRO A 89 28.05 19.98 25.42
N ALA A 90 26.90 20.43 25.91
CA ALA A 90 25.64 19.68 25.87
C ALA A 90 24.92 19.75 24.51
N GLY A 91 25.47 20.44 23.51
CA GLY A 91 24.90 20.63 22.17
C GLY A 91 24.92 19.39 21.26
N VAL A 92 24.72 18.20 21.82
CA VAL A 92 24.77 16.91 21.13
C VAL A 92 23.43 16.21 21.25
N PHE A 93 22.82 15.84 20.12
CA PHE A 93 21.62 15.01 20.10
C PHE A 93 22.02 13.54 20.30
N ARG A 94 21.34 12.86 21.21
CA ARG A 94 21.44 11.42 21.44
C ARG A 94 20.04 10.84 21.42
N GLY A 95 19.81 9.83 20.59
CA GLY A 95 18.50 9.23 20.43
C GLY A 95 18.53 8.06 19.47
N GLU A 96 17.35 7.55 19.16
CA GLU A 96 17.17 6.51 18.16
C GLU A 96 16.58 7.10 16.88
N VAL A 97 17.12 6.70 15.74
CA VAL A 97 16.62 7.02 14.41
C VAL A 97 16.44 5.74 13.62
N VAL A 98 15.79 5.80 12.46
CA VAL A 98 15.76 4.69 11.51
C VAL A 98 17.20 4.28 11.20
N ASP A 99 17.50 2.98 11.26
CA ASP A 99 18.84 2.48 10.95
C ASP A 99 19.15 2.74 9.46
N PRO A 100 20.10 3.63 9.14
CA PRO A 100 20.40 4.03 7.76
C PRO A 100 20.95 2.87 6.93
N LEU A 101 21.45 1.80 7.57
CA LEU A 101 21.94 0.60 6.87
C LEU A 101 20.82 -0.38 6.50
N THR A 102 19.57 -0.07 6.86
CA THR A 102 18.41 -0.84 6.39
C THR A 102 18.38 -0.86 4.87
N ARG A 103 18.29 -2.06 4.28
CA ARG A 103 18.22 -2.23 2.83
C ARG A 103 16.79 -2.46 2.40
N ALA A 104 16.34 -1.76 1.37
CA ALA A 104 14.96 -1.82 0.90
C ALA A 104 14.90 -1.92 -0.63
N VAL A 105 13.85 -2.57 -1.12
CA VAL A 105 13.50 -2.67 -2.54
C VAL A 105 12.07 -2.20 -2.68
N CYS A 106 11.88 -1.14 -3.45
CA CYS A 106 10.57 -0.65 -3.83
C CYS A 106 10.22 -1.22 -5.20
N VAL A 107 9.10 -1.94 -5.30
CA VAL A 107 8.69 -2.59 -6.55
C VAL A 107 7.48 -1.88 -7.12
N ASP A 108 7.60 -1.31 -8.31
CA ASP A 108 6.39 -0.96 -9.07
C ASP A 108 5.88 -2.16 -9.86
N ILE A 109 4.56 -2.34 -9.77
CA ILE A 109 3.81 -3.14 -10.72
C ILE A 109 3.18 -2.13 -11.69
N ALA A 110 3.75 -2.08 -12.89
CA ALA A 110 3.30 -1.14 -13.90
C ALA A 110 1.85 -1.46 -14.33
N ARG A 111 1.00 -0.46 -14.57
CA ARG A 111 1.32 0.98 -14.67
C ARG A 111 1.00 1.80 -13.41
N ALA A 112 -0.05 1.44 -12.67
CA ALA A 112 -0.55 2.27 -11.56
C ALA A 112 0.46 2.38 -10.39
N GLY A 113 1.33 1.38 -10.21
CA GLY A 113 2.36 1.38 -9.16
C GLY A 113 3.57 2.27 -9.44
N MET A 114 3.76 2.77 -10.68
CA MET A 114 4.97 3.52 -11.05
C MET A 114 5.17 4.81 -10.24
N LEU A 115 4.15 5.69 -10.21
CA LEU A 115 4.22 6.93 -9.44
C LEU A 115 4.35 6.66 -7.92
N PRO A 116 3.52 5.80 -7.30
CA PRO A 116 3.69 5.39 -5.91
C PRO A 116 5.09 4.88 -5.56
N ALA A 117 5.63 3.96 -6.37
CA ALA A 117 6.94 3.40 -6.14
C ALA A 117 8.04 4.46 -6.24
N GLN A 118 7.95 5.38 -7.21
CA GLN A 118 8.88 6.50 -7.30
C GLN A 118 8.85 7.36 -6.04
N VAL A 119 7.65 7.69 -5.54
CA VAL A 119 7.48 8.50 -4.32
C VAL A 119 8.08 7.81 -3.10
N CYS A 120 7.85 6.50 -2.96
CA CYS A 120 8.42 5.71 -1.87
C CYS A 120 9.94 5.54 -2.01
N PHE A 121 10.45 5.30 -3.22
CA PHE A 121 11.88 5.21 -3.50
C PHE A 121 12.61 6.50 -3.12
N ASP A 122 12.09 7.66 -3.52
CA ASP A 122 12.65 8.95 -3.14
C ASP A 122 12.61 9.16 -1.61
N ALA A 123 11.51 8.75 -0.95
CA ALA A 123 11.38 8.88 0.50
C ALA A 123 12.41 8.02 1.25
N LEU A 124 12.65 6.79 0.79
CA LEU A 124 13.65 5.90 1.38
C LEU A 124 15.06 6.48 1.24
N ASN A 125 15.39 7.09 0.10
CA ASN A 125 16.68 7.74 -0.12
C ASN A 125 16.92 8.97 0.79
N HIS A 126 15.88 9.54 1.41
CA HIS A 126 16.06 10.61 2.39
C HIS A 126 16.52 10.11 3.77
N VAL A 127 16.26 8.85 4.10
CA VAL A 127 16.44 8.32 5.47
C VAL A 127 17.40 7.14 5.55
N LEU A 128 17.65 6.44 4.43
CA LEU A 128 18.56 5.31 4.31
C LEU A 128 19.82 5.68 3.51
N ASP A 129 20.86 4.85 3.64
CA ASP A 129 21.98 4.86 2.70
C ASP A 129 21.47 4.53 1.28
N PRO A 130 21.62 5.45 0.30
CA PRO A 130 21.14 5.24 -1.06
C PRO A 130 21.68 3.97 -1.74
N SER A 131 22.88 3.49 -1.36
CA SER A 131 23.43 2.24 -1.89
C SER A 131 22.65 0.99 -1.47
N GLY A 132 21.87 1.10 -0.38
CA GLY A 132 20.98 0.08 0.14
C GLY A 132 19.56 0.11 -0.44
N VAL A 133 19.19 1.17 -1.16
CA VAL A 133 17.84 1.38 -1.70
C VAL A 133 17.80 1.05 -3.19
N ARG A 134 16.82 0.23 -3.59
CA ARG A 134 16.63 -0.19 -4.98
C ARG A 134 15.19 0.03 -5.40
N GLN A 135 14.98 0.38 -6.67
CA GLN A 135 13.69 0.29 -7.32
C GLN A 135 13.74 -0.81 -8.38
N ASP A 136 12.76 -1.73 -8.32
CA ASP A 136 12.58 -2.79 -9.29
C ASP A 136 11.26 -2.55 -10.07
N HIS A 137 11.22 -2.95 -11.33
CA HIS A 137 10.08 -2.73 -12.23
C HIS A 137 9.52 -4.05 -12.73
N LEU A 138 8.22 -4.28 -12.52
CA LEU A 138 7.49 -5.42 -13.07
C LEU A 138 6.36 -4.93 -13.98
N VAL A 139 6.42 -5.27 -15.26
CA VAL A 139 5.36 -4.97 -16.23
C VAL A 139 4.41 -6.16 -16.27
N MET A 140 3.19 -5.96 -15.76
CA MET A 140 2.17 -7.00 -15.74
C MET A 140 0.98 -6.63 -16.60
N ASN A 141 0.52 -7.59 -17.39
CA ASN A 141 -0.75 -7.49 -18.10
C ASN A 141 -1.75 -8.46 -17.49
N ARG A 142 -2.96 -7.98 -17.25
CA ARG A 142 -4.11 -8.82 -16.90
C ARG A 142 -4.46 -9.69 -18.10
N VAL A 143 -4.70 -10.96 -17.86
CA VAL A 143 -5.30 -11.88 -18.83
C VAL A 143 -6.77 -11.93 -18.49
N THR A 144 -7.61 -11.45 -19.41
CA THR A 144 -9.06 -11.55 -19.29
C THR A 144 -9.59 -12.75 -20.06
N ASP A 145 -10.67 -13.36 -19.58
CA ASP A 145 -11.44 -14.34 -20.34
C ASP A 145 -12.35 -13.67 -21.38
N ALA A 146 -13.16 -14.48 -22.08
CA ALA A 146 -14.09 -14.01 -23.10
C ALA A 146 -15.21 -13.10 -22.54
N ASP A 147 -15.49 -13.19 -21.23
CA ASP A 147 -16.50 -12.42 -20.53
C ASP A 147 -15.91 -11.14 -19.90
N GLY A 148 -14.61 -10.90 -20.08
CA GLY A 148 -13.90 -9.72 -19.56
C GLY A 148 -13.43 -9.87 -18.12
N HIS A 149 -13.58 -11.03 -17.49
CA HIS A 149 -13.10 -11.26 -16.13
C HIS A 149 -11.59 -11.47 -16.11
N VAL A 150 -10.90 -10.89 -15.14
CA VAL A 150 -9.45 -11.12 -14.97
C VAL A 150 -9.23 -12.51 -14.35
N VAL A 151 -8.60 -13.40 -15.13
CA VAL A 151 -8.36 -14.81 -14.75
C VAL A 151 -6.91 -15.09 -14.36
N ASP A 152 -5.95 -14.33 -14.88
CA ASP A 152 -4.53 -14.41 -14.53
C ASP A 152 -3.87 -13.03 -14.74
N ALA A 153 -2.63 -12.87 -14.27
CA ALA A 153 -1.76 -11.77 -14.66
C ALA A 153 -0.51 -12.38 -15.29
N ARG A 154 0.12 -11.83 -16.32
CA ARG A 154 1.42 -12.32 -16.82
C ARG A 154 2.46 -11.22 -16.68
N ILE A 155 3.66 -11.59 -16.21
CA ILE A 155 4.83 -10.70 -16.27
C ILE A 155 5.26 -10.68 -17.73
N PHE A 156 5.11 -9.53 -18.37
CA PHE A 156 5.45 -9.31 -19.78
C PHE A 156 6.89 -8.82 -19.92
N GLY A 157 7.41 -8.13 -18.91
CA GLY A 157 8.80 -7.74 -18.82
C GLY A 157 9.15 -7.27 -17.41
N GLU A 158 10.44 -7.35 -17.11
CA GLU A 158 10.96 -7.07 -15.78
C GLU A 158 12.33 -6.41 -15.85
N LYS A 159 12.60 -5.52 -14.90
CA LYS A 159 13.93 -5.01 -14.62
C LYS A 159 14.14 -5.04 -13.11
N THR A 160 14.83 -6.08 -12.64
CA THR A 160 15.07 -6.29 -11.21
C THR A 160 16.56 -6.41 -10.92
N GLY A 161 16.97 -6.03 -9.72
CA GLY A 161 18.37 -6.13 -9.28
C GLY A 161 18.78 -7.49 -8.72
N GLY A 162 17.95 -8.53 -8.87
CA GLY A 162 18.20 -9.86 -8.31
C GLY A 162 18.02 -9.90 -6.79
N ASP A 163 19.09 -10.22 -6.05
CA ASP A 163 19.05 -10.59 -4.63
C ASP A 163 18.20 -9.65 -3.74
N ILE A 164 17.29 -10.26 -2.97
CA ILE A 164 16.41 -9.61 -1.98
C ILE A 164 16.69 -10.04 -0.54
N GLY A 165 17.76 -10.81 -0.31
CA GLY A 165 18.11 -11.36 1.00
C GLY A 165 18.25 -10.30 2.10
N GLY A 166 17.43 -10.43 3.15
CA GLY A 166 17.42 -9.53 4.29
C GLY A 166 16.95 -8.09 3.98
N ARG A 167 16.45 -7.83 2.77
CA ARG A 167 15.88 -6.52 2.39
C ARG A 167 14.42 -6.42 2.80
N PHE A 168 13.93 -5.21 3.04
CA PHE A 168 12.51 -4.92 3.06
C PHE A 168 12.00 -4.84 1.62
N LEU A 169 11.00 -5.65 1.27
CA LEU A 169 10.39 -5.67 -0.06
C LEU A 169 9.04 -4.95 0.02
N LEU A 170 8.93 -3.80 -0.63
CA LEU A 170 7.75 -2.94 -0.59
C LEU A 170 7.02 -2.96 -1.93
N PHE A 171 5.69 -3.08 -1.90
CA PHE A 171 4.81 -3.02 -3.07
C PHE A 171 3.82 -1.84 -2.96
N PRO A 172 4.23 -0.62 -3.35
CA PRO A 172 3.30 0.50 -3.50
C PRO A 172 2.41 0.34 -4.74
N ASP A 173 1.11 0.18 -4.52
CA ASP A 173 0.11 0.07 -5.59
C ASP A 173 -1.20 0.73 -5.13
N PRO A 174 -1.77 1.71 -5.84
CA PRO A 174 -2.92 2.46 -5.33
C PRO A 174 -4.11 1.57 -4.96
N MET A 175 -4.33 0.48 -5.70
CA MET A 175 -5.55 -0.32 -5.60
C MET A 175 -5.26 -1.81 -5.33
N GLY A 176 -5.59 -2.28 -4.14
CA GLY A 176 -5.63 -3.70 -3.81
C GLY A 176 -6.99 -4.32 -4.09
N ALA A 177 -7.26 -4.69 -5.34
CA ALA A 177 -8.56 -5.28 -5.76
C ALA A 177 -8.67 -6.77 -5.42
N THR A 178 -8.07 -7.67 -6.21
CA THR A 178 -8.08 -9.12 -5.94
C THR A 178 -6.80 -9.61 -5.26
N GLY A 179 -5.71 -8.85 -5.38
CA GLY A 179 -4.38 -9.21 -4.88
C GLY A 179 -3.57 -10.10 -5.82
N THR A 180 -4.15 -10.56 -6.94
CA THR A 180 -3.49 -11.51 -7.86
C THR A 180 -2.15 -10.99 -8.40
N SER A 181 -2.06 -9.71 -8.78
CA SER A 181 -0.82 -9.12 -9.29
C SER A 181 0.30 -9.14 -8.25
N VAL A 182 -0.01 -8.76 -7.00
CA VAL A 182 0.96 -8.75 -5.89
C VAL A 182 1.38 -10.17 -5.53
N VAL A 183 0.44 -11.11 -5.45
CA VAL A 183 0.75 -12.53 -5.21
C VAL A 183 1.70 -13.06 -6.30
N LYS A 184 1.46 -12.70 -7.56
CA LYS A 184 2.35 -13.08 -8.67
C LYS A 184 3.73 -12.44 -8.56
N ALA A 185 3.80 -11.16 -8.18
CA ALA A 185 5.07 -10.48 -7.92
C ALA A 185 5.88 -11.19 -6.82
N ILE A 186 5.22 -11.53 -5.71
CA ILE A 186 5.87 -12.24 -4.59
C ILE A 186 6.36 -13.62 -5.04
N ARG A 187 5.57 -14.36 -5.82
CA ARG A 187 6.00 -15.64 -6.39
C ARG A 187 7.22 -15.50 -7.29
N TYR A 188 7.23 -14.49 -8.17
CA TYR A 188 8.40 -14.17 -8.98
C TYR A 188 9.66 -13.98 -8.11
N TYR A 189 9.58 -13.17 -7.04
CA TYR A 189 10.71 -12.96 -6.14
C TYR A 189 11.15 -14.20 -5.35
N ARG A 190 10.23 -15.14 -5.08
CA ARG A 190 10.57 -16.43 -4.45
C ARG A 190 11.32 -17.36 -5.41
N GLU A 191 11.09 -17.21 -6.72
CA GLU A 191 11.73 -18.01 -7.77
C GLU A 191 13.06 -17.40 -8.24
N VAL A 192 13.17 -16.07 -8.23
CA VAL A 192 14.43 -15.37 -8.53
C VAL A 192 15.47 -15.67 -7.45
N ALA A 193 16.67 -16.07 -7.87
CA ALA A 193 17.79 -16.33 -6.97
C ALA A 193 18.12 -15.08 -6.13
N GLY A 194 17.87 -15.17 -4.83
CA GLY A 194 18.03 -14.08 -3.87
C GLY A 194 17.50 -14.52 -2.53
N GLY A 195 18.21 -14.26 -1.44
CA GLY A 195 17.85 -14.77 -0.12
C GLY A 195 16.44 -14.35 0.34
N VAL A 196 15.99 -14.88 1.47
CA VAL A 196 14.66 -14.54 2.02
C VAL A 196 14.60 -13.05 2.40
N PRO A 197 13.59 -12.28 1.96
CA PRO A 197 13.43 -10.89 2.39
C PRO A 197 13.17 -10.82 3.89
N ARG A 198 13.60 -9.73 4.53
CA ARG A 198 13.37 -9.51 5.96
C ARG A 198 11.87 -9.34 6.26
N ARG A 199 11.19 -8.60 5.39
CA ARG A 199 9.74 -8.32 5.44
C ARG A 199 9.23 -8.07 4.03
N ILE A 200 7.97 -8.44 3.80
CA ILE A 200 7.22 -8.12 2.59
C ILE A 200 6.03 -7.27 2.99
N ILE A 201 5.90 -6.07 2.41
CA ILE A 201 4.90 -5.08 2.81
C ILE A 201 4.18 -4.58 1.56
N THR A 202 2.85 -4.62 1.56
CA THR A 202 2.03 -3.99 0.51
C THR A 202 1.50 -2.67 1.02
N MET A 203 1.52 -1.65 0.15
CA MET A 203 1.15 -0.29 0.50
C MET A 203 0.11 0.22 -0.50
N ASN A 204 -1.14 0.22 -0.05
CA ASN A 204 -2.28 0.51 -0.90
C ASN A 204 -3.03 1.74 -0.42
N LEU A 205 -3.69 2.45 -1.33
CA LEU A 205 -4.61 3.52 -0.92
C LEU A 205 -5.94 2.91 -0.51
N ILE A 206 -6.46 2.02 -1.35
CA ILE A 206 -7.73 1.31 -1.13
C ILE A 206 -7.49 -0.19 -1.34
N VAL A 207 -7.98 -1.01 -0.41
CA VAL A 207 -8.00 -2.48 -0.52
C VAL A 207 -9.42 -3.01 -0.36
N THR A 208 -9.65 -4.25 -0.75
CA THR A 208 -10.93 -4.94 -0.53
C THR A 208 -10.79 -6.12 0.45
N PRO A 209 -11.90 -6.62 1.01
CA PRO A 209 -11.94 -7.89 1.72
C PRO A 209 -11.34 -9.04 0.90
N GLU A 210 -11.61 -9.09 -0.40
CA GLU A 210 -11.11 -10.09 -1.34
C GLU A 210 -9.58 -10.07 -1.43
N PHE A 211 -8.97 -8.88 -1.56
CA PHE A 211 -7.53 -8.70 -1.54
C PHE A 211 -6.92 -9.21 -0.23
N VAL A 212 -7.49 -8.81 0.90
CA VAL A 212 -7.00 -9.21 2.21
C VAL A 212 -7.08 -10.72 2.36
N ARG A 213 -8.24 -11.33 2.10
CA ARG A 213 -8.42 -12.80 2.19
C ARG A 213 -7.44 -13.55 1.31
N ASN A 214 -7.25 -13.11 0.06
CA ASN A 214 -6.32 -13.75 -0.87
C ASN A 214 -4.88 -13.71 -0.34
N LEU A 215 -4.37 -12.53 0.04
CA LEU A 215 -3.01 -12.40 0.57
C LEU A 215 -2.82 -13.19 1.87
N ARG A 216 -3.80 -13.16 2.80
CA ARG A 216 -3.73 -13.97 4.03
C ARG A 216 -3.66 -15.47 3.73
N ALA A 217 -4.34 -15.94 2.69
CA ALA A 217 -4.34 -17.34 2.30
C ALA A 217 -3.05 -17.75 1.54
N THR A 218 -2.57 -16.93 0.60
CA THR A 218 -1.47 -17.32 -0.31
C THR A 218 -0.09 -16.85 0.14
N CYS A 219 -0.05 -15.74 0.89
CA CYS A 219 1.17 -15.07 1.34
C CYS A 219 0.98 -14.56 2.80
N PRO A 220 0.74 -15.47 3.78
CA PRO A 220 0.40 -15.09 5.15
C PRO A 220 1.49 -14.27 5.86
N GLU A 221 2.71 -14.26 5.32
CA GLU A 221 3.82 -13.47 5.83
C GLU A 221 3.73 -11.97 5.49
N VAL A 222 2.93 -11.60 4.50
CA VAL A 222 2.82 -10.22 4.02
C VAL A 222 2.12 -9.35 5.05
N VAL A 223 2.67 -8.14 5.24
CA VAL A 223 2.04 -7.07 6.01
C VAL A 223 1.33 -6.13 5.05
N ILE A 224 0.07 -5.82 5.31
CA ILE A 224 -0.78 -4.98 4.47
C ILE A 224 -0.97 -3.65 5.16
N TYR A 225 -0.56 -2.56 4.51
CA TYR A 225 -0.89 -1.19 4.90
C TYR A 225 -1.85 -0.59 3.88
N ALA A 226 -2.97 -0.06 4.35
CA ALA A 226 -3.92 0.66 3.51
C ALA A 226 -4.58 1.82 4.26
N PHE A 227 -5.10 2.82 3.53
CA PHE A 227 -5.90 3.88 4.14
C PHE A 227 -7.39 3.52 4.23
N ARG A 228 -7.91 2.77 3.25
CA ARG A 228 -9.33 2.43 3.16
C ARG A 228 -9.56 0.97 2.77
N LEU A 229 -10.53 0.32 3.42
CA LEU A 229 -11.06 -1.00 3.07
C LEU A 229 -12.45 -0.85 2.44
N ASP A 230 -12.56 -1.05 1.14
CA ASP A 230 -13.82 -0.91 0.42
C ASP A 230 -14.55 -2.24 0.34
N ARG A 231 -15.73 -2.29 0.97
CA ARG A 231 -16.62 -3.45 1.04
C ARG A 231 -18.06 -3.09 0.68
N GLY A 232 -18.23 -2.09 -0.19
CA GLY A 232 -19.51 -1.40 -0.44
C GLY A 232 -20.62 -2.26 -1.05
N LEU A 233 -20.32 -3.48 -1.49
CA LEU A 233 -21.30 -4.44 -2.03
C LEU A 233 -21.72 -5.51 -1.01
N SER A 234 -21.27 -5.39 0.23
CA SER A 234 -21.72 -6.27 1.31
C SER A 234 -23.17 -5.96 1.70
N ASP A 235 -23.87 -6.96 2.25
CA ASP A 235 -25.22 -6.76 2.78
C ASP A 235 -25.26 -5.66 3.86
N PRO A 236 -26.39 -4.94 4.04
CA PRO A 236 -26.48 -3.85 5.01
C PRO A 236 -26.12 -4.25 6.44
N GLU A 237 -26.48 -5.46 6.86
CA GLU A 237 -26.12 -5.99 8.19
C GLU A 237 -24.61 -6.25 8.31
N VAL A 238 -23.95 -6.66 7.23
CA VAL A 238 -22.50 -6.83 7.19
C VAL A 238 -21.83 -5.46 7.27
N LEU A 239 -22.28 -4.48 6.49
CA LEU A 239 -21.80 -3.08 6.52
C LEU A 239 -21.97 -2.41 7.89
N ALA A 240 -22.95 -2.84 8.70
CA ALA A 240 -23.15 -2.36 10.06
C ALA A 240 -22.21 -3.03 11.09
N SER A 241 -21.58 -4.16 10.74
CA SER A 241 -20.64 -4.88 11.60
C SER A 241 -19.21 -4.37 11.46
N LEU A 242 -18.36 -4.70 12.44
CA LEU A 242 -16.93 -4.44 12.41
C LEU A 242 -16.28 -5.18 11.22
N PRO A 243 -15.40 -4.56 10.42
CA PRO A 243 -14.75 -5.24 9.31
C PRO A 243 -14.03 -6.53 9.75
N GLY A 244 -14.22 -7.59 8.97
CA GLY A 244 -13.74 -8.94 9.24
C GLY A 244 -14.68 -9.79 10.11
N THR A 245 -15.79 -9.26 10.64
CA THR A 245 -16.77 -10.04 11.43
C THR A 245 -17.43 -11.13 10.59
N HIS A 246 -17.81 -10.78 9.37
CA HIS A 246 -18.42 -11.70 8.42
C HIS A 246 -17.52 -11.82 7.19
N ALA A 247 -16.26 -12.24 7.40
CA ALA A 247 -15.23 -12.25 6.36
C ALA A 247 -15.69 -12.87 5.04
N GLU A 248 -16.44 -13.97 5.04
CA GLU A 248 -16.92 -14.63 3.81
C GLU A 248 -18.08 -13.90 3.11
N ARG A 249 -18.75 -12.98 3.81
CA ARG A 249 -19.88 -12.19 3.28
C ARG A 249 -19.48 -10.76 2.93
N GLU A 250 -18.26 -10.36 3.28
CA GLU A 250 -17.73 -9.05 2.92
C GLU A 250 -17.29 -9.04 1.46
N ARG A 251 -17.84 -8.08 0.70
CA ARG A 251 -17.67 -7.95 -0.74
C ARG A 251 -17.34 -6.51 -1.11
N GLY A 252 -16.16 -6.30 -1.69
CA GLY A 252 -15.69 -5.03 -2.22
C GLY A 252 -15.69 -4.94 -3.73
N LEU A 253 -15.82 -6.06 -4.43
CA LEU A 253 -15.68 -6.13 -5.89
C LEU A 253 -17.01 -6.39 -6.60
N ASP A 254 -17.30 -5.64 -7.65
CA ASP A 254 -18.38 -5.98 -8.57
C ASP A 254 -18.03 -7.20 -9.45
N ASP A 255 -18.94 -7.59 -10.33
CA ASP A 255 -18.76 -8.79 -11.18
C ASP A 255 -17.59 -8.63 -12.16
N THR A 256 -17.25 -7.39 -12.52
CA THR A 256 -16.09 -7.04 -13.35
C THR A 256 -14.82 -6.74 -12.57
N GLN A 257 -14.81 -7.01 -11.25
CA GLN A 257 -13.70 -6.78 -10.33
C GLN A 257 -13.28 -5.32 -10.13
N TYR A 258 -14.18 -4.36 -10.35
CA TYR A 258 -13.96 -3.00 -9.87
C TYR A 258 -14.24 -2.91 -8.37
N ILE A 259 -13.41 -2.12 -7.67
CA ILE A 259 -13.62 -1.83 -6.25
C ILE A 259 -14.79 -0.86 -6.10
N ILE A 260 -15.72 -1.17 -5.19
CA ILE A 260 -16.88 -0.35 -4.87
C ILE A 260 -16.85 0.05 -3.38
N PRO A 261 -16.90 1.36 -3.06
CA PRO A 261 -17.07 2.51 -3.96
C PRO A 261 -15.82 2.85 -4.81
N GLY A 262 -14.63 2.45 -4.38
CA GLY A 262 -13.39 2.59 -5.14
C GLY A 262 -12.97 4.02 -5.45
N ALA A 263 -12.14 4.14 -6.50
CA ALA A 263 -11.62 5.41 -7.03
C ALA A 263 -11.53 5.38 -8.58
N GLY A 264 -12.20 4.42 -9.23
CA GLY A 264 -12.11 4.20 -10.67
C GLY A 264 -10.74 3.69 -11.14
N GLY A 265 -10.49 3.81 -12.45
CA GLY A 265 -9.25 3.42 -13.12
C GLY A 265 -8.08 4.38 -12.81
N LEU A 266 -7.50 4.29 -11.61
CA LEU A 266 -6.38 5.15 -11.24
C LEU A 266 -5.16 4.95 -12.16
N GLY A 267 -4.96 3.75 -12.72
CA GLY A 267 -3.90 3.51 -13.70
C GLY A 267 -4.07 4.35 -14.97
N GLU A 268 -5.31 4.54 -15.41
CA GLU A 268 -5.68 5.37 -16.56
C GLU A 268 -5.53 6.86 -16.21
N VAL A 269 -6.13 7.29 -15.09
CA VAL A 269 -6.19 8.71 -14.68
C VAL A 269 -4.82 9.27 -14.29
N ILE A 270 -3.98 8.49 -13.58
CA ILE A 270 -2.60 8.88 -13.22
C ILE A 270 -1.74 9.09 -14.47
N ASN A 271 -2.04 8.39 -15.57
CA ASN A 271 -1.21 8.41 -16.77
C ASN A 271 -1.84 9.16 -17.95
N ASN A 272 -3.10 9.62 -17.85
CA ASN A 272 -3.91 10.08 -18.98
C ASN A 272 -3.95 9.06 -20.15
N VAL A 273 -4.06 7.77 -19.84
CA VAL A 273 -4.14 6.70 -20.85
C VAL A 273 -5.46 5.97 -20.66
N PHE A 274 -6.47 6.32 -21.46
CA PHE A 274 -7.80 5.72 -21.46
C PHE A 274 -7.95 4.82 -22.70
N VAL A 275 -8.69 3.72 -22.57
CA VAL A 275 -9.01 2.77 -23.66
C VAL A 275 -10.48 2.89 -24.02
#